data_AF-I3W182-F1
#
_entry.id   AF-I3W182-F1
#
_cell.length_a   1.000
_cell.length_b   1.000
_cell.length_c   1.000
_cell.angle_alpha   90.00
_cell.angle_beta   90.00
_cell.angle_gamma   90.00
#
_symmetry.space_group_name_H-M   'P 1'
#
loop_
_entity.id
_entity.type
_entity.pdbx_description
1 polymer ?
#
loop_
_entity_poly.entity_id
_entity_poly.type
_entity_poly.pdbx_seq_one_letter_code
_entity_poly.pdbx_strand_id
1 'polypeptide(L)'
;MRLVKTDVIAGLPAPAARAFLRQTRLADFEQEWALSLLASLGAASPHSTLRGLEDAGYIERAGHSHGNHRWWVTTTLGNALAMASFGKPITRKTADRLVAEIIERAKAYNADPTKPCFVQRLRVFGSYLDATVDPLGDVDVELVLGQRITDPQELLRYGTASGRSFPSFTDHLLWPRQEAVLILKNRSTAINITMEDIDQLTNKAEIIFSIAIDEPDTPPPPLGQ
;
A
#
# COMPACT_ATOMS: atom_id res chain seq x y z
N MET A 1 1.44 -12.21 -4.92
CA MET A 1 0.77 -13.08 -5.92
C MET A 1 1.07 -12.53 -7.31
N ARG A 2 1.50 -13.37 -8.26
CA ARG A 2 1.78 -12.93 -9.64
C ARG A 2 0.55 -13.21 -10.49
N LEU A 3 0.03 -12.17 -11.14
CA LEU A 3 -1.10 -12.27 -12.07
C LEU A 3 -0.78 -11.55 -13.36
N VAL A 4 -1.26 -12.12 -14.46
CA VAL A 4 -1.34 -11.42 -15.75
C VAL A 4 -2.79 -11.01 -16.01
N LYS A 5 -2.99 -9.97 -16.83
CA LYS A 5 -4.34 -9.43 -17.11
C LYS A 5 -5.28 -10.46 -17.73
N THR A 6 -4.74 -11.50 -18.34
CA THR A 6 -5.47 -12.59 -19.00
C THR A 6 -5.89 -13.71 -18.06
N ASP A 7 -5.43 -13.69 -16.80
CA ASP A 7 -5.84 -14.70 -15.82
C ASP A 7 -7.33 -14.57 -15.52
N VAL A 8 -7.97 -15.70 -15.22
CA VAL A 8 -9.40 -15.77 -14.88
C VAL A 8 -9.53 -16.30 -13.45
N ILE A 9 -10.26 -15.57 -12.62
CA ILE A 9 -10.47 -15.85 -11.20
C ILE A 9 -11.97 -15.92 -10.95
N ALA A 10 -12.46 -17.10 -10.56
CA ALA A 10 -13.89 -17.35 -10.31
C ALA A 10 -14.81 -16.92 -11.48
N GLY A 11 -14.33 -17.03 -12.73
CA GLY A 11 -15.08 -16.64 -13.93
C GLY A 11 -15.00 -15.15 -14.29
N LEU A 12 -14.24 -14.34 -13.54
CA LEU A 12 -13.92 -12.95 -13.87
C LEU A 12 -12.51 -12.82 -14.44
N PRO A 13 -12.27 -11.90 -15.39
CA PRO A 13 -10.92 -11.46 -15.70
C PRO A 13 -10.23 -10.94 -14.43
N ALA A 14 -8.95 -11.25 -14.24
CA ALA A 14 -8.20 -10.88 -13.04
C ALA A 14 -8.31 -9.39 -12.66
N PRO A 15 -8.32 -8.41 -13.60
CA PRO A 15 -8.56 -7.01 -13.27
C PRO A 15 -9.92 -6.75 -12.59
N ALA A 16 -10.97 -7.44 -13.02
CA ALA A 16 -12.31 -7.33 -12.45
C ALA A 16 -12.38 -7.99 -11.06
N ALA A 17 -11.82 -9.19 -10.92
CA ALA A 17 -11.74 -9.87 -9.62
C ALA A 17 -10.96 -9.04 -8.59
N ARG A 18 -9.83 -8.45 -9.00
CA ARG A 18 -9.07 -7.50 -8.17
C ARG A 18 -9.89 -6.26 -7.80
N ALA A 19 -10.61 -5.67 -8.76
CA ALA A 19 -11.40 -4.47 -8.52
C ALA A 19 -12.54 -4.72 -7.52
N PHE A 20 -13.16 -5.90 -7.57
CA PHE A 20 -14.11 -6.36 -6.57
C PHE A 20 -13.47 -6.41 -5.18
N LEU A 21 -12.40 -7.20 -5.02
CA LEU A 21 -11.75 -7.40 -3.72
C LEU A 21 -11.16 -6.12 -3.13
N ARG A 22 -10.73 -5.19 -3.98
CA ARG A 22 -10.23 -3.88 -3.52
C ARG A 22 -11.32 -3.03 -2.85
N GLN A 23 -12.58 -3.19 -3.25
CA GLN A 23 -13.71 -2.49 -2.65
C GLN A 23 -14.21 -3.18 -1.38
N THR A 24 -13.99 -4.49 -1.25
CA THR A 24 -14.46 -5.29 -0.11
C THR A 24 -13.40 -5.51 0.97
N ARG A 25 -12.17 -5.01 0.78
CA ARG A 25 -11.03 -5.33 1.66
C ARG A 25 -11.07 -4.74 3.07
N LEU A 26 -11.81 -3.65 3.28
CA LEU A 26 -11.70 -2.83 4.49
C LEU A 26 -12.77 -3.14 5.54
N ALA A 27 -13.83 -3.84 5.17
CA ALA A 27 -14.95 -4.13 6.06
C ALA A 27 -15.72 -5.35 5.54
N ASP A 28 -16.51 -5.94 6.43
CA ASP A 28 -17.50 -6.93 6.04
C ASP A 28 -18.51 -6.32 5.08
N PHE A 29 -19.03 -7.14 4.17
CA PHE A 29 -19.91 -6.69 3.12
C PHE A 29 -21.10 -7.61 2.93
N GLU A 30 -22.22 -7.00 2.56
CA GLU A 30 -23.50 -7.67 2.38
C GLU A 30 -23.57 -8.35 1.01
N GLN A 31 -24.24 -9.50 0.95
CA GLN A 31 -24.31 -10.34 -0.24
C GLN A 31 -24.95 -9.65 -1.45
N GLU A 32 -26.15 -9.07 -1.32
CA GLU A 32 -26.86 -8.49 -2.46
C GLU A 32 -26.10 -7.31 -3.06
N TRP A 33 -25.46 -6.49 -2.21
CA TRP A 33 -24.52 -5.48 -2.67
C TRP A 33 -23.34 -6.09 -3.44
N ALA A 34 -22.72 -7.17 -2.93
CA ALA A 34 -21.63 -7.85 -3.61
C ALA A 34 -22.04 -8.42 -4.97
N LEU A 35 -23.23 -9.02 -5.07
CA LEU A 35 -23.77 -9.55 -6.34
C LEU A 35 -23.99 -8.42 -7.36
N SER A 36 -24.50 -7.27 -6.92
CA SER A 36 -24.64 -6.08 -7.77
C SER A 36 -23.28 -5.58 -8.27
N LEU A 37 -22.29 -5.53 -7.37
CA LEU A 37 -20.93 -5.12 -7.73
C LEU A 37 -20.30 -6.09 -8.75
N LEU A 38 -20.41 -7.41 -8.51
CA LEU A 38 -19.91 -8.44 -9.44
C LEU A 38 -20.58 -8.34 -10.82
N ALA A 39 -21.89 -8.08 -10.88
CA ALA A 39 -22.60 -7.86 -12.13
C ALA A 39 -22.05 -6.63 -12.88
N SER A 40 -21.85 -5.51 -12.18
CA SER A 40 -21.27 -4.29 -12.79
C SER A 40 -19.83 -4.47 -13.28
N LEU A 41 -19.10 -5.43 -12.71
CA LEU A 41 -17.75 -5.83 -13.11
C LEU A 41 -17.72 -6.90 -14.20
N GLY A 42 -18.89 -7.29 -14.74
CA GLY A 42 -19.02 -8.19 -15.89
C GLY A 42 -19.14 -9.67 -15.55
N ALA A 43 -19.49 -10.03 -14.32
CA ALA A 43 -19.77 -11.42 -13.97
C ALA A 43 -21.01 -11.93 -14.71
N ALA A 44 -20.86 -12.95 -15.56
CA ALA A 44 -21.99 -13.59 -16.26
C ALA A 44 -22.98 -14.25 -15.28
N SER A 45 -22.47 -14.76 -14.16
CA SER A 45 -23.27 -15.28 -13.05
C SER A 45 -22.67 -14.78 -11.73
N PRO A 46 -23.16 -13.66 -11.16
CA PRO A 46 -22.65 -13.11 -9.90
C PRO A 46 -22.66 -14.12 -8.75
N HIS A 47 -23.71 -14.93 -8.65
CA HIS A 47 -23.82 -15.98 -7.63
C HIS A 47 -22.74 -17.06 -7.77
N SER A 48 -22.51 -17.55 -9.00
CA SER A 48 -21.47 -18.56 -9.26
C SER A 48 -20.07 -17.98 -9.06
N THR A 49 -19.89 -16.70 -9.40
CA THR A 49 -18.63 -15.98 -9.19
C THR A 49 -18.35 -15.80 -7.70
N LEU A 50 -19.33 -15.38 -6.91
CA LEU A 50 -19.19 -15.23 -5.46
C LEU A 50 -18.84 -16.57 -4.80
N ARG A 51 -19.53 -17.65 -5.20
CA ARG A 51 -19.20 -19.01 -4.75
C ARG A 51 -17.79 -19.42 -5.16
N GLY A 52 -17.39 -19.15 -6.40
CA GLY A 52 -16.03 -19.46 -6.87
C GLY A 52 -14.95 -18.69 -6.11
N LEU A 53 -15.24 -17.47 -5.64
CA LEU A 53 -14.34 -16.70 -4.77
C LEU A 53 -14.26 -17.30 -3.36
N GLU A 54 -15.38 -17.80 -2.81
CA GLU A 54 -15.44 -18.53 -1.54
C GLU A 54 -14.65 -19.86 -1.65
N ASP A 55 -14.93 -20.66 -2.67
CA ASP A 55 -14.28 -21.96 -2.90
C ASP A 55 -12.77 -21.83 -3.12
N ALA A 56 -12.33 -20.74 -3.75
CA ALA A 56 -10.91 -20.41 -3.93
C ALA A 56 -10.27 -19.72 -2.71
N GLY A 57 -11.04 -19.47 -1.65
CA GLY A 57 -10.55 -18.91 -0.38
C GLY A 57 -10.23 -17.42 -0.42
N TYR A 58 -10.72 -16.65 -1.40
CA TYR A 58 -10.52 -15.19 -1.46
C TYR A 58 -11.47 -14.43 -0.53
N ILE A 59 -12.64 -15.01 -0.25
CA ILE A 59 -13.63 -14.48 0.68
C ILE A 59 -14.13 -15.63 1.55
N GLU A 60 -14.69 -15.29 2.70
CA GLU A 60 -15.37 -16.25 3.57
C GLU A 60 -16.59 -15.60 4.21
N ARG A 61 -17.47 -16.41 4.79
CA ARG A 61 -18.67 -15.89 5.46
C ARG A 61 -18.26 -15.21 6.76
N ALA A 62 -18.81 -14.03 7.00
CA ALA A 62 -18.62 -13.35 8.27
C ALA A 62 -19.26 -14.17 9.40
N GLY A 63 -18.61 -14.20 10.57
CA GLY A 63 -19.12 -14.91 11.76
C GLY A 63 -20.37 -14.30 12.40
N HIS A 64 -20.94 -13.27 11.78
CA HIS A 64 -22.15 -12.59 12.24
C HIS A 64 -23.17 -12.48 11.11
N SER A 65 -24.44 -12.45 11.49
CA SER A 65 -25.57 -12.18 10.61
C SER A 65 -26.35 -11.01 11.17
N HIS A 66 -26.58 -9.97 10.36
CA HIS A 66 -27.50 -8.90 10.72
C HIS A 66 -28.85 -9.13 10.03
N GLY A 67 -29.84 -9.61 10.80
CA GLY A 67 -31.14 -10.03 10.25
C GLY A 67 -31.01 -11.23 9.31
N ASN A 68 -31.74 -11.20 8.18
CA ASN A 68 -31.71 -12.25 7.15
C ASN A 68 -30.62 -12.04 6.08
N HIS A 69 -29.74 -11.05 6.27
CA HIS A 69 -28.69 -10.75 5.31
C HIS A 69 -27.45 -11.61 5.55
N ARG A 70 -26.88 -12.11 4.45
CA ARG A 70 -25.60 -12.83 4.49
C ARG A 70 -24.45 -11.85 4.32
N TRP A 71 -23.48 -11.97 5.22
CA TRP A 71 -22.30 -11.12 5.27
C TRP A 71 -21.04 -11.93 4.98
N TRP A 72 -20.07 -11.25 4.39
CA TRP A 72 -18.83 -11.82 3.91
C TRP A 72 -17.66 -10.96 4.37
N VAL A 73 -16.50 -11.58 4.51
CA VAL A 73 -15.23 -10.90 4.80
C VAL A 73 -14.21 -11.30 3.75
N THR A 74 -13.34 -10.35 3.39
CA THR A 74 -12.23 -10.61 2.47
C THR A 74 -11.08 -11.27 3.26
N THR A 75 -10.60 -12.43 2.81
CA THR A 75 -9.53 -13.16 3.49
C THR A 75 -8.17 -12.51 3.26
N THR A 76 -7.11 -12.99 3.93
CA THR A 76 -5.72 -12.61 3.63
C THR A 76 -5.36 -12.86 2.16
N LEU A 77 -5.84 -13.95 1.57
CA LEU A 77 -5.61 -14.25 0.14
C LEU A 77 -6.39 -13.27 -0.76
N GLY A 78 -7.63 -12.93 -0.40
CA GLY A 78 -8.42 -11.89 -1.06
C GLY A 78 -7.73 -10.53 -1.05
N ASN A 79 -7.16 -10.15 0.11
CA ASN A 79 -6.42 -8.91 0.27
C ASN A 79 -5.12 -8.91 -0.56
N ALA A 80 -4.43 -10.05 -0.64
CA ALA A 80 -3.26 -10.20 -1.52
C ALA A 80 -3.62 -10.01 -3.00
N LEU A 81 -4.77 -10.53 -3.45
CA LEU A 81 -5.28 -10.32 -4.80
C LEU A 81 -5.70 -8.86 -5.02
N ALA A 82 -6.39 -8.22 -4.06
CA ALA A 82 -6.76 -6.81 -4.12
C ALA A 82 -5.54 -5.90 -4.34
N MET A 83 -4.41 -6.25 -3.74
CA MET A 83 -3.15 -5.51 -3.82
C MET A 83 -2.30 -5.85 -5.05
N ALA A 84 -2.57 -6.97 -5.73
CA ALA A 84 -1.76 -7.44 -6.86
C ALA A 84 -1.63 -6.38 -7.99
N SER A 85 -0.43 -6.25 -8.56
CA SER A 85 -0.16 -5.31 -9.65
C SER A 85 -0.25 -6.00 -11.01
N PHE A 86 -0.89 -5.34 -11.98
CA PHE A 86 -0.80 -5.68 -13.42
C PHE A 86 0.22 -4.82 -14.15
N GLY A 87 1.13 -4.17 -13.40
CA GLY A 87 2.23 -3.40 -13.95
C GLY A 87 3.10 -4.25 -14.87
N LYS A 88 3.76 -3.59 -15.84
CA LYS A 88 4.79 -4.28 -16.62
C LYS A 88 5.92 -4.66 -15.66
N PRO A 89 6.36 -5.93 -15.65
CA PRO A 89 7.52 -6.32 -14.86
C PRO A 89 8.74 -5.46 -15.20
N ILE A 90 9.56 -5.19 -14.19
CA ILE A 90 10.82 -4.44 -14.32
C ILE A 90 12.00 -5.41 -14.25
N THR A 91 13.08 -5.09 -14.97
CA THR A 91 14.33 -5.86 -14.86
C THR A 91 14.97 -5.64 -13.49
N ARG A 92 15.78 -6.59 -13.03
CA ARG A 92 16.58 -6.43 -11.80
C ARG A 92 17.40 -5.14 -11.80
N LYS A 93 18.08 -4.85 -12.92
CA LYS A 93 18.82 -3.59 -13.12
C LYS A 93 17.95 -2.34 -12.89
N THR A 94 16.68 -2.39 -13.29
CA THR A 94 15.74 -1.29 -13.06
C THR A 94 15.34 -1.20 -11.59
N ALA A 95 15.09 -2.33 -10.93
CA ALA A 95 14.78 -2.38 -9.51
C ALA A 95 15.93 -1.82 -8.66
N ASP A 96 17.16 -2.23 -8.91
CA ASP A 96 18.36 -1.75 -8.19
C ASP A 96 18.54 -0.24 -8.34
N ARG A 97 18.33 0.29 -9.56
CA ARG A 97 18.35 1.74 -9.80
C ARG A 97 17.26 2.46 -8.99
N LEU A 98 16.04 1.92 -8.96
CA LEU A 98 14.93 2.53 -8.20
C LEU A 98 15.19 2.54 -6.69
N VAL A 99 15.83 1.49 -6.16
CA VAL A 99 16.28 1.41 -4.76
C VAL A 99 17.39 2.43 -4.49
N ALA A 100 18.40 2.54 -5.33
CA ALA A 100 19.42 3.58 -5.16
C ALA A 100 18.80 4.99 -5.18
N GLU A 101 17.88 5.25 -6.10
CA GLU A 101 17.20 6.55 -6.22
C GLU A 101 16.26 6.86 -5.05
N ILE A 102 15.63 5.87 -4.40
CA ILE A 102 14.78 6.14 -3.21
C ILE A 102 15.62 6.53 -1.98
N ILE A 103 16.81 5.93 -1.83
CA ILE A 103 17.75 6.27 -0.76
C ILE A 103 18.21 7.73 -0.92
N GLU A 104 18.61 8.13 -2.12
CA GLU A 104 19.05 9.51 -2.37
C GLU A 104 17.92 10.53 -2.16
N ARG A 105 16.68 10.19 -2.49
CA ARG A 105 15.51 11.03 -2.19
C ARG A 105 15.21 11.09 -0.69
N ALA A 106 15.44 10.02 0.06
CA ALA A 106 15.30 10.02 1.52
C ALA A 106 16.29 10.97 2.18
N LYS A 107 17.57 10.91 1.78
CA LYS A 107 18.61 11.86 2.22
C LYS A 107 18.24 13.30 1.87
N ALA A 108 17.85 13.55 0.62
CA ALA A 108 17.44 14.88 0.19
C ALA A 108 16.20 15.41 0.95
N TYR A 109 15.23 14.54 1.27
CA TYR A 109 14.07 14.89 2.09
C TYR A 109 14.47 15.21 3.53
N ASN A 110 15.36 14.41 4.14
CA ASN A 110 15.83 14.62 5.50
C ASN A 110 16.65 15.91 5.66
N ALA A 111 17.42 16.27 4.63
CA ALA A 111 18.24 17.48 4.58
C ALA A 111 17.42 18.77 4.50
N ASP A 112 16.12 18.70 4.19
CA ASP A 112 15.23 19.86 4.20
C ASP A 112 14.63 20.05 5.62
N PRO A 113 15.11 21.04 6.40
CA PRO A 113 14.62 21.25 7.76
C PRO A 113 13.19 21.79 7.81
N THR A 114 12.63 22.22 6.67
CA THR A 114 11.25 22.73 6.60
C THR A 114 10.21 21.61 6.62
N LYS A 115 10.63 20.35 6.46
CA LYS A 115 9.73 19.20 6.46
C LYS A 115 9.24 18.86 7.87
N PRO A 116 7.91 18.74 8.10
CA PRO A 116 7.36 18.41 9.41
C PRO A 116 7.71 17.00 9.94
N CYS A 117 8.14 16.11 9.06
CA CYS A 117 8.60 14.76 9.37
C CYS A 117 9.92 14.46 8.64
N PHE A 118 10.56 13.37 9.01
CA PHE A 118 11.79 12.88 8.38
C PHE A 118 11.70 11.37 8.16
N VAL A 119 12.42 10.88 7.16
CA VAL A 119 12.60 9.44 6.91
C VAL A 119 13.49 8.89 8.01
N GLN A 120 12.90 8.09 8.91
CA GLN A 120 13.64 7.42 9.96
C GLN A 120 14.30 6.14 9.44
N ARG A 121 13.56 5.38 8.63
CA ARG A 121 14.03 4.09 8.10
C ARG A 121 13.28 3.70 6.82
N LEU A 122 14.00 3.06 5.90
CA LEU A 122 13.44 2.33 4.77
C LEU A 122 13.88 0.86 4.85
N ARG A 123 12.93 -0.06 4.70
CA ARG A 123 13.22 -1.48 4.47
C ARG A 123 12.67 -1.92 3.12
N VAL A 124 13.44 -2.71 2.37
CA VAL A 124 12.91 -3.46 1.22
C VAL A 124 12.46 -4.84 1.65
N PHE A 125 11.41 -5.34 1.02
CA PHE A 125 10.90 -6.69 1.25
C PHE A 125 10.30 -7.27 -0.03
N GLY A 126 9.72 -8.46 0.07
CA GLY A 126 9.05 -9.10 -1.06
C GLY A 126 10.03 -9.62 -2.11
N SER A 127 9.60 -9.64 -3.37
CA SER A 127 10.32 -10.32 -4.46
C SER A 127 11.69 -9.72 -4.80
N TYR A 128 11.96 -8.48 -4.37
CA TYR A 128 13.24 -7.82 -4.58
C TYR A 128 14.41 -8.56 -3.90
N LEU A 129 14.16 -9.09 -2.70
CA LEU A 129 15.16 -9.80 -1.90
C LEU A 129 15.57 -11.17 -2.46
N ASP A 130 14.78 -11.75 -3.37
CA ASP A 130 15.12 -13.00 -4.03
C ASP A 130 15.91 -12.72 -5.30
N ALA A 131 17.24 -12.91 -5.25
CA ALA A 131 18.14 -12.67 -6.36
C ALA A 131 17.83 -13.49 -7.63
N THR A 132 17.08 -14.59 -7.51
CA THR A 132 16.70 -15.47 -8.63
C THR A 132 15.52 -14.94 -9.45
N VAL A 133 14.79 -13.93 -8.94
CA VAL A 133 13.64 -13.34 -9.61
C VAL A 133 14.08 -12.25 -10.59
N ASP A 134 13.92 -12.50 -11.90
CA ASP A 134 14.02 -11.49 -12.96
C ASP A 134 13.13 -11.94 -14.14
N PRO A 135 12.14 -11.14 -14.58
CA PRO A 135 11.80 -9.79 -14.13
C PRO A 135 10.96 -9.75 -12.84
N LEU A 136 11.12 -8.66 -12.07
CA LEU A 136 10.38 -8.36 -10.85
C LEU A 136 9.05 -7.67 -11.17
N GLY A 137 8.05 -7.83 -10.30
CA GLY A 137 6.79 -7.08 -10.43
C GLY A 137 6.98 -5.59 -10.13
N ASP A 138 7.57 -5.32 -8.98
CA ASP A 138 7.80 -4.01 -8.37
C ASP A 138 8.83 -4.14 -7.23
N VAL A 139 9.14 -3.01 -6.60
CA VAL A 139 9.93 -2.91 -5.37
C VAL A 139 8.99 -2.51 -4.24
N ASP A 140 8.83 -3.41 -3.26
CA ASP A 140 8.08 -3.16 -2.04
C ASP A 140 9.00 -2.56 -0.96
N VAL A 141 8.58 -1.42 -0.40
CA VAL A 141 9.34 -0.64 0.58
C VAL A 141 8.47 -0.31 1.78
N GLU A 142 8.95 -0.63 2.98
CA GLU A 142 8.42 -0.06 4.21
C GLU A 142 9.10 1.28 4.47
N LEU A 143 8.29 2.28 4.79
CA LEU A 143 8.72 3.61 5.22
C LEU A 143 8.30 3.83 6.66
N VAL A 144 9.29 4.09 7.52
CA VAL A 144 9.06 4.62 8.87
C VAL A 144 9.44 6.09 8.89
N LEU A 145 8.49 6.93 9.30
CA LEU A 145 8.67 8.37 9.47
C LEU A 145 8.80 8.71 10.95
N GLY A 146 9.78 9.54 11.29
CA GLY A 146 9.79 10.28 12.54
C GLY A 146 9.16 11.67 12.37
N GLN A 147 8.79 12.32 13.48
CA GLN A 147 8.16 13.64 13.46
C GLN A 147 9.13 14.72 13.95
N ARG A 148 9.22 15.84 13.23
CA ARG A 148 9.84 17.08 13.71
C ARG A 148 8.82 17.99 14.39
N ILE A 149 7.59 17.98 13.87
CA ILE A 149 6.45 18.77 14.36
C ILE A 149 5.33 17.82 14.80
N THR A 150 4.81 18.03 16.01
CA THR A 150 3.68 17.26 16.57
C THR A 150 2.42 18.12 16.75
N ASP A 151 2.54 19.46 16.77
CA ASP A 151 1.38 20.36 16.90
C ASP A 151 0.47 20.25 15.67
N PRO A 152 -0.80 19.80 15.84
CA PRO A 152 -1.76 19.73 14.76
C PRO A 152 -1.97 21.05 14.02
N GLN A 153 -1.91 22.19 14.70
CA GLN A 153 -2.12 23.50 14.05
C GLN A 153 -1.00 23.84 13.08
N GLU A 154 0.25 23.54 13.43
CA GLU A 154 1.39 23.72 12.53
C GLU A 154 1.34 22.78 11.32
N LEU A 155 0.92 21.53 11.52
CA LEU A 155 0.72 20.57 10.42
C LEU A 155 -0.36 21.05 9.44
N LEU A 156 -1.47 21.58 9.97
CA LEU A 156 -2.53 22.17 9.13
C LEU A 156 -2.01 23.40 8.39
N ARG A 157 -1.25 24.30 9.04
CA ARG A 157 -0.63 25.46 8.37
C ARG A 157 0.31 25.03 7.25
N TYR A 158 1.14 24.01 7.47
CA TYR A 158 1.99 23.43 6.44
C TYR A 158 1.15 22.91 5.24
N GLY A 159 0.10 22.15 5.53
CA GLY A 159 -0.83 21.68 4.51
C GLY A 159 -1.49 22.82 3.72
N THR A 160 -1.93 23.89 4.39
CA THR A 160 -2.51 25.07 3.73
C THR A 160 -1.49 25.79 2.85
N ALA A 161 -0.25 25.94 3.33
CA ALA A 161 0.83 26.57 2.58
C ALA A 161 1.21 25.81 1.29
N SER A 162 0.88 24.51 1.21
CA SER A 162 1.09 23.71 -0.01
C SER A 162 0.18 24.12 -1.19
N GLY A 163 -0.87 24.93 -0.94
CA GLY A 163 -1.84 25.36 -1.94
C GLY A 163 -2.79 24.24 -2.40
N ARG A 164 -2.82 23.10 -1.71
CA ARG A 164 -3.69 21.96 -2.03
C ARG A 164 -5.05 22.06 -1.33
N SER A 165 -6.05 21.46 -1.97
CA SER A 165 -7.35 21.19 -1.35
C SER A 165 -7.38 19.77 -0.79
N PHE A 166 -7.96 19.62 0.40
CA PHE A 166 -8.06 18.34 1.10
C PHE A 166 -9.53 17.91 1.23
N PRO A 167 -9.87 16.64 0.94
CA PRO A 167 -11.25 16.15 1.06
C PRO A 167 -11.78 16.12 2.49
N SER A 168 -10.88 15.96 3.48
CA SER A 168 -11.22 15.92 4.90
C SER A 168 -10.17 16.59 5.77
N PHE A 169 -10.54 16.89 7.02
CA PHE A 169 -9.61 17.36 8.05
C PHE A 169 -8.45 16.37 8.27
N THR A 170 -8.74 15.06 8.26
CA THR A 170 -7.72 14.02 8.43
C THR A 170 -6.74 14.00 7.27
N ASP A 171 -7.19 14.15 6.02
CA ASP A 171 -6.31 14.22 4.86
C ASP A 171 -5.38 15.45 4.93
N HIS A 172 -5.91 16.56 5.44
CA HIS A 172 -5.14 17.79 5.66
C HIS A 172 -4.07 17.59 6.74
N LEU A 173 -4.46 17.04 7.89
CA LEU A 173 -3.55 16.78 9.01
C LEU A 173 -2.44 15.79 8.64
N LEU A 174 -2.76 14.76 7.85
CA LEU A 174 -1.82 13.73 7.43
C LEU A 174 -1.03 14.10 6.16
N TRP A 175 -1.26 15.29 5.59
CA TRP A 175 -0.59 15.73 4.36
C TRP A 175 0.94 15.61 4.41
N PRO A 176 1.66 16.01 5.49
CA PRO A 176 3.13 15.90 5.51
C PRO A 176 3.62 14.47 5.30
N ARG A 177 2.93 13.48 5.89
CA ARG A 177 3.24 12.05 5.71
C ARG A 177 2.97 11.61 4.28
N GLN A 178 1.83 12.00 3.73
CA GLN A 178 1.47 11.70 2.35
C GLN A 178 2.45 12.35 1.35
N GLU A 179 2.90 13.57 1.63
CA GLU A 179 3.89 14.27 0.82
C GLU A 179 5.23 13.53 0.79
N ALA A 180 5.71 13.06 1.93
CA ALA A 180 6.92 12.24 2.01
C ALA A 180 6.81 11.00 1.09
N VAL A 181 5.70 10.26 1.16
CA VAL A 181 5.44 9.11 0.29
C VAL A 181 5.46 9.53 -1.19
N LEU A 182 4.83 10.65 -1.55
CA LEU A 182 4.79 11.11 -2.94
C LEU A 182 6.18 11.49 -3.48
N ILE A 183 7.00 12.16 -2.67
CA ILE A 183 8.38 12.53 -3.01
C ILE A 183 9.23 11.26 -3.20
N LEU A 184 9.20 10.35 -2.21
CA LEU A 184 9.94 9.10 -2.24
C LEU A 184 9.44 8.13 -3.32
N LYS A 185 8.20 8.24 -3.77
CA LYS A 185 7.70 7.46 -4.90
C LYS A 185 8.07 8.06 -6.25
N ASN A 186 8.22 9.39 -6.35
CA ASN A 186 8.49 10.14 -7.60
C ASN A 186 7.66 9.63 -8.79
N ARG A 187 6.36 9.40 -8.55
CA ARG A 187 5.40 8.88 -9.54
C ARG A 187 5.75 7.50 -10.15
N SER A 188 6.77 6.80 -9.63
CA SER A 188 7.11 5.45 -10.10
C SER A 188 5.97 4.49 -9.79
N THR A 189 5.46 3.81 -10.82
CA THR A 189 4.45 2.77 -10.68
C THR A 189 5.04 1.44 -10.22
N ALA A 190 6.37 1.31 -10.23
CA ALA A 190 7.09 0.10 -9.85
C ALA A 190 7.68 0.18 -8.43
N ILE A 191 7.40 1.27 -7.69
CA ILE A 191 7.70 1.38 -6.26
C ILE A 191 6.37 1.36 -5.50
N ASN A 192 6.26 0.44 -4.56
CA ASN A 192 5.17 0.35 -3.61
C ASN A 192 5.71 0.73 -2.22
N ILE A 193 5.10 1.73 -1.58
CA ILE A 193 5.52 2.20 -0.25
C ILE A 193 4.37 1.94 0.72
N THR A 194 4.66 1.24 1.81
CA THR A 194 3.77 1.07 2.95
C THR A 194 4.34 1.77 4.18
N MET A 195 3.47 2.31 5.03
CA MET A 195 3.82 2.79 6.38
C MET A 195 3.32 1.85 7.47
N GLU A 196 2.67 0.74 7.09
CA GLU A 196 2.27 -0.32 8.01
C GLU A 196 3.50 -1.10 8.47
N ASP A 197 3.40 -1.67 9.67
CA ASP A 197 4.43 -2.55 10.23
C ASP A 197 4.49 -3.87 9.44
N ILE A 198 5.56 -4.04 8.65
CA ILE A 198 5.72 -5.23 7.80
C ILE A 198 6.11 -6.47 8.61
N ASP A 199 6.52 -6.35 9.87
CA ASP A 199 6.88 -7.50 10.69
C ASP A 199 5.65 -8.37 11.03
N GLN A 200 4.45 -7.80 10.88
CA GLN A 200 3.17 -8.53 10.92
C GLN A 200 2.92 -9.39 9.67
N LEU A 201 3.64 -9.12 8.57
CA LEU A 201 3.45 -9.75 7.25
C LEU A 201 4.61 -10.67 6.87
N THR A 202 5.84 -10.30 7.21
CA THR A 202 7.06 -11.02 6.82
C THR A 202 8.19 -10.76 7.80
N ASN A 203 9.00 -11.78 8.06
CA ASN A 203 10.27 -11.64 8.78
C ASN A 203 11.47 -11.42 7.84
N LYS A 204 11.24 -11.39 6.52
CA LYS A 204 12.26 -11.17 5.50
C LYS A 204 12.18 -9.73 4.99
N ALA A 205 13.06 -8.89 5.52
CA ALA A 205 13.22 -7.50 5.14
C ALA A 205 14.69 -7.09 5.29
N GLU A 206 15.14 -6.13 4.47
CA GLU A 206 16.50 -5.58 4.55
C GLU A 206 16.41 -4.05 4.71
N ILE A 207 17.17 -3.50 5.66
CA ILE A 207 17.27 -2.05 5.84
C ILE A 207 18.15 -1.48 4.72
N ILE A 208 17.58 -0.60 3.90
CA ILE A 208 18.31 0.09 2.81
C ILE A 208 18.66 1.53 3.15
N PHE A 209 18.03 2.08 4.19
CA PHE A 209 18.34 3.39 4.75
C PHE A 209 17.87 3.45 6.20
N SER A 210 18.68 4.02 7.10
CA SER A 210 18.25 4.41 8.43
C SER A 210 19.01 5.65 8.88
N ILE A 211 18.29 6.66 9.37
CA ILE A 211 18.90 7.89 9.89
C ILE A 211 19.96 7.61 10.96
N ALA A 212 19.77 6.58 11.79
CA ALA A 212 20.71 6.22 12.85
C ALA A 212 22.04 5.65 12.33
N ILE A 213 22.06 5.14 11.10
CA ILE A 213 23.23 4.50 10.47
C ILE A 213 23.85 5.45 9.44
N ASP A 214 23.02 6.04 8.59
CA ASP A 214 23.43 6.81 7.43
C ASP A 214 23.62 8.31 7.73
N GLU A 215 22.99 8.82 8.80
CA GLU A 215 23.03 10.23 9.21
C GLU A 215 23.17 10.38 10.74
N PRO A 216 24.19 9.77 11.38
CA PRO A 216 24.29 9.64 12.84
C PRO A 216 24.40 10.99 13.58
N ASP A 217 24.89 12.03 12.89
CA ASP A 217 25.06 13.38 13.43
C ASP A 217 23.78 14.24 13.31
N THR A 218 22.71 13.72 12.69
CA THR A 218 21.40 14.39 12.65
C THR A 218 20.66 14.06 13.94
N PRO A 219 20.52 15.01 14.90
CA PRO A 219 19.86 14.71 16.16
C PRO A 219 18.40 14.31 15.87
N PRO A 220 17.90 13.22 16.50
CA PRO A 220 16.46 12.97 16.49
C PRO A 220 15.79 14.23 17.07
N PRO A 221 14.79 14.80 16.39
CA PRO A 221 14.11 15.96 16.93
C PRO A 221 13.60 15.65 18.34
N PRO A 222 13.58 16.65 19.24
CA PRO A 222 13.10 16.44 20.60
C PRO A 222 11.72 15.80 20.53
N LEU A 223 11.52 14.71 21.29
CA LEU A 223 10.19 14.21 21.57
C LEU A 223 9.41 15.39 22.15
N GLY A 224 8.49 15.96 21.36
CA GLY A 224 7.68 17.09 21.78
C GLY A 224 7.00 16.75 23.10
N GLN A 225 7.16 17.62 24.10
CA GLN A 225 6.43 17.53 25.37
C GLN A 225 4.93 17.65 25.14
#